data_AF-A0A1G2BVA1-F1
#
_entry.id   AF-A0A1G2BVA1-F1
#
_cell.length_a   1.000
_cell.length_b   1.000
_cell.length_c   1.000
_cell.angle_alpha   90.00
_cell.angle_beta   90.00
_cell.angle_gamma   90.00
#
_symmetry.space_group_name_H-M   'P 1'
#
loop_
_entity.id
_entity.type
_entity.pdbx_description
1 polymer ?
#
loop_
_entity_poly.entity_id
_entity_poly.type
_entity_poly.pdbx_seq_one_letter_code
_entity_poly.pdbx_strand_id
1 'polypeptide(L)'
;MNFEQINQTRGEVEEEQEFRAKERNSYRTIWQKIFGRERTGEMDIAVEEALLMDAEIEKQLREGKAASTTEAVENIEKEGQFGLKGKERISKEEWARLRALQFAGALEKNDFRKASDILYRVELEKEIDTNTRLILKEAIAPLVIKKITELVQDRDGENFVRAFDEFNRLQLITAESLPAEALRSPEIQGAIKKHLISWMDYDPNVFAKRRDEWEKAGIIDAKAMNQLPEIQKLAKGKLINSMDYDPNVFTKRRDEWTKAGIIDAQEMNQLQEIQKLAKGKLINSMDYDPNVFAKRRDEWTKAGIIDAQEMNQLQEIQKLVKERLISTMKDEPHSFIGRRDQWAKAGIISIEEANQLPEIQKLVKERLISTMKDEPHSFVRRRDQWAKAGIITAEEANTWPEIIALRKK
;
A
#
# COMPACT_ATOMS: atom_id res chain seq x y z
N MET A 1 71.63 -18.06 -19.23
CA MET A 1 70.28 -18.46 -18.76
C MET A 1 69.32 -18.23 -19.93
N ASN A 2 68.59 -19.26 -20.35
CA ASN A 2 67.76 -19.23 -21.55
C ASN A 2 66.44 -18.50 -21.29
N PHE A 3 65.96 -17.69 -22.24
CA PHE A 3 64.73 -16.89 -22.15
C PHE A 3 63.47 -17.73 -21.84
N GLU A 4 63.43 -19.00 -22.23
CA GLU A 4 62.32 -19.92 -21.92
C GLU A 4 62.24 -20.29 -20.43
N GLN A 5 63.37 -20.41 -19.72
CA GLN A 5 63.38 -20.69 -18.28
C GLN A 5 62.92 -19.49 -17.45
N ILE A 6 63.13 -18.27 -17.94
CA ILE A 6 62.69 -17.02 -17.29
C ILE A 6 61.17 -16.83 -17.43
N ASN A 7 60.59 -17.19 -18.59
CA ASN A 7 59.15 -17.10 -18.81
C ASN A 7 58.35 -18.18 -18.05
N GLN A 8 58.88 -19.39 -17.89
CA GLN A 8 58.26 -20.43 -17.06
C GLN A 8 58.23 -20.05 -15.58
N THR A 9 59.33 -19.55 -15.02
CA THR A 9 59.37 -19.10 -13.61
C THR A 9 58.51 -17.85 -13.38
N ARG A 10 58.32 -16.99 -14.38
CA ARG A 10 57.48 -15.80 -14.27
C ARG A 10 55.98 -16.14 -14.27
N GLY A 11 55.55 -17.08 -15.11
CA GLY A 11 54.15 -17.57 -15.10
C GLY A 11 53.78 -18.26 -13.79
N GLU A 12 54.68 -19.07 -13.24
CA GLU A 12 54.48 -19.73 -11.93
C GLU A 12 54.42 -18.73 -10.77
N VAL A 13 55.22 -17.66 -10.81
CA VAL A 13 55.17 -16.57 -9.81
C VAL A 13 53.90 -15.75 -9.93
N GLU A 14 53.40 -15.48 -11.15
CA GLU A 14 52.14 -14.78 -11.38
C GLU A 14 50.93 -15.61 -10.91
N GLU A 15 50.90 -16.92 -11.17
CA GLU A 15 49.88 -17.83 -10.67
C GLU A 15 49.92 -17.98 -9.14
N GLU A 16 51.11 -18.08 -8.54
CA GLU A 16 51.27 -18.15 -7.09
C GLU A 16 50.90 -16.81 -6.42
N GLN A 17 51.17 -15.68 -7.07
CA GLN A 17 50.72 -14.37 -6.61
C GLN A 17 49.20 -14.22 -6.73
N GLU A 18 48.58 -14.68 -7.81
CA GLU A 18 47.13 -14.73 -7.95
C GLU A 18 46.48 -15.63 -6.91
N PHE A 19 47.04 -16.83 -6.68
CA PHE A 19 46.56 -17.77 -5.68
C PHE A 19 46.66 -17.17 -4.27
N ARG A 20 47.82 -16.61 -3.92
CA ARG A 20 48.01 -15.91 -2.64
C ARG A 20 47.21 -14.60 -2.54
N ALA A 21 46.83 -13.98 -3.65
CA ALA A 21 45.94 -12.81 -3.67
C ALA A 21 44.48 -13.23 -3.47
N LYS A 22 44.05 -14.34 -4.08
CA LYS A 22 42.74 -14.98 -3.85
C LYS A 22 42.61 -15.46 -2.40
N GLU A 23 43.63 -16.11 -1.86
CA GLU A 23 43.72 -16.54 -0.45
C GLU A 23 43.81 -15.35 0.53
N ARG A 24 44.54 -14.28 0.19
CA ARG A 24 44.55 -13.05 1.01
C ARG A 24 43.22 -12.28 0.93
N ASN A 25 42.44 -12.43 -0.15
CA ASN A 25 41.12 -11.82 -0.30
C ASN A 25 40.00 -12.61 0.37
N SER A 26 40.16 -13.90 0.67
CA SER A 26 39.10 -14.72 1.26
C SER A 26 38.81 -14.37 2.73
N TYR A 27 39.83 -13.95 3.50
CA TYR A 27 39.69 -13.65 4.93
C TYR A 27 39.63 -12.16 5.29
N ARG A 28 39.69 -11.26 4.28
CA ARG A 28 39.63 -9.81 4.50
C ARG A 28 38.20 -9.32 4.67
N THR A 29 38.01 -8.42 5.63
CA THR A 29 36.77 -7.66 5.80
C THR A 29 36.52 -6.80 4.55
N ILE A 30 35.27 -6.48 4.23
CA ILE A 30 34.83 -5.73 3.05
C ILE A 30 35.64 -4.43 2.92
N TRP A 31 35.82 -3.70 4.01
CA TRP A 31 36.61 -2.46 4.02
C TRP A 31 38.11 -2.71 3.86
N GLN A 32 38.68 -3.82 4.35
CA GLN A 32 40.09 -4.15 4.13
C GLN A 32 40.39 -4.46 2.66
N LYS A 33 39.38 -4.93 1.91
CA LYS A 33 39.50 -5.14 0.46
C LYS A 33 39.45 -3.83 -0.33
N ILE A 34 38.78 -2.80 0.20
CA ILE A 34 38.58 -1.50 -0.48
C ILE A 34 39.60 -0.46 -0.03
N PHE A 35 40.04 -0.48 1.23
CA PHE A 35 40.88 0.56 1.83
C PHE A 35 42.28 0.10 2.29
N GLY A 36 42.64 -1.18 2.11
CA GLY A 36 43.93 -1.72 2.55
C GLY A 36 43.97 -2.19 4.02
N ARG A 37 45.08 -2.83 4.42
CA ARG A 37 45.19 -3.66 5.64
C ARG A 37 45.40 -2.86 6.94
N GLU A 38 45.83 -1.61 6.89
CA GLU A 38 46.16 -0.80 8.06
C GLU A 38 45.69 0.66 7.89
N ARG A 39 45.67 1.44 8.97
CA ARG A 39 45.28 2.85 8.98
C ARG A 39 46.13 3.61 7.98
N THR A 40 45.62 3.78 6.77
CA THR A 40 46.34 4.61 5.83
C THR A 40 46.06 6.09 6.09
N GLY A 41 47.14 6.84 6.31
CA GLY A 41 47.13 8.29 6.51
C GLY A 41 47.64 9.02 5.28
N GLU A 42 47.94 10.32 5.42
CA GLU A 42 48.52 11.19 4.38
C GLU A 42 49.60 10.51 3.52
N MET A 43 50.43 9.64 4.12
CA MET A 43 51.56 8.97 3.48
C MET A 43 51.13 7.93 2.44
N ASP A 44 50.04 7.22 2.63
CA ASP A 44 49.60 6.17 1.70
C ASP A 44 48.81 6.75 0.53
N ILE A 45 48.11 7.87 0.74
CA ILE A 45 47.45 8.61 -0.35
C ILE A 45 48.53 9.14 -1.30
N ALA A 46 49.65 9.62 -0.75
CA ALA A 46 50.82 10.01 -1.54
C ALA A 46 51.49 8.81 -2.25
N VAL A 47 51.53 7.63 -1.62
CA VAL A 47 52.07 6.40 -2.23
C VAL A 47 51.17 5.87 -3.36
N GLU A 48 49.85 5.92 -3.21
CA GLU A 48 48.91 5.51 -4.27
C GLU A 48 49.02 6.41 -5.51
N GLU A 49 49.15 7.72 -5.30
CA GLU A 49 49.39 8.68 -6.38
C GLU A 49 50.76 8.45 -7.06
N ALA A 50 51.80 8.12 -6.29
CA ALA A 50 53.10 7.75 -6.82
C ALA A 50 53.04 6.44 -7.65
N LEU A 51 52.28 5.42 -7.20
CA LEU A 51 52.12 4.17 -7.94
C LEU A 51 51.35 4.35 -9.25
N LEU A 52 50.34 5.23 -9.28
CA LEU A 52 49.62 5.56 -10.51
C LEU A 52 50.50 6.35 -11.48
N MET A 53 51.33 7.26 -10.97
CA MET A 53 52.31 7.99 -11.76
C MET A 53 53.35 7.02 -12.36
N ASP A 54 53.86 6.07 -11.58
CA ASP A 54 54.78 5.03 -12.05
C ASP A 54 54.13 4.15 -13.15
N ALA A 55 52.87 3.76 -12.98
CA ALA A 55 52.13 2.99 -13.97
C ALA A 55 51.92 3.75 -15.29
N GLU A 56 51.64 5.06 -15.22
CA GLU A 56 51.48 5.90 -16.42
C GLU A 56 52.83 6.18 -17.10
N ILE A 57 53.92 6.35 -16.33
CA ILE A 57 55.30 6.44 -16.86
C ILE A 57 55.62 5.18 -17.68
N GLU A 58 55.35 3.99 -17.12
CA GLU A 58 55.58 2.73 -17.83
C GLU A 58 54.72 2.60 -19.09
N LYS A 59 53.49 3.10 -19.05
CA LYS A 59 52.58 3.10 -20.20
C LYS A 59 53.09 4.01 -21.32
N GLN A 60 53.54 5.23 -21.01
CA GLN A 60 54.12 6.13 -22.01
C GLN A 60 55.38 5.55 -22.66
N LEU A 61 56.23 4.87 -21.88
CA LEU A 61 57.41 4.18 -22.40
C LEU A 61 57.04 3.00 -23.30
N ARG A 62 56.05 2.18 -22.90
CA ARG A 62 55.57 1.03 -23.70
C ARG A 62 54.89 1.45 -25.00
N GLU A 63 54.15 2.56 -24.96
CA GLU A 63 53.44 3.09 -26.12
C GLU A 63 54.35 3.94 -27.04
N GLY A 64 55.63 4.09 -26.71
CA GLY A 64 56.59 4.89 -27.49
C GLY A 64 56.31 6.40 -27.47
N LYS A 65 55.50 6.86 -26.50
CA LYS A 65 55.13 8.26 -26.31
C LYS A 65 56.21 9.07 -25.58
N ALA A 66 57.15 8.40 -24.93
CA ALA A 66 58.34 8.98 -24.33
C ALA A 66 59.55 8.08 -24.62
N ALA A 67 60.71 8.66 -24.92
CA ALA A 67 61.95 7.92 -25.19
C ALA A 67 62.75 7.63 -23.90
N SER A 68 62.40 8.25 -22.78
CA SER A 68 63.03 8.03 -21.49
C SER A 68 62.07 8.28 -20.33
N THR A 69 62.37 7.72 -19.16
CA THR A 69 61.59 7.92 -17.93
C THR A 69 61.47 9.39 -17.57
N THR A 70 62.52 10.17 -17.81
CA THR A 70 62.55 11.63 -17.58
C THR A 70 61.59 12.37 -18.52
N GLU A 71 61.56 11.99 -19.80
CA GLU A 71 60.63 12.57 -20.77
C GLU A 71 59.18 12.17 -20.47
N ALA A 72 58.95 10.94 -20.00
CA ALA A 72 57.62 10.49 -19.56
C ALA A 72 57.14 11.31 -18.36
N VAL A 73 57.99 11.55 -17.36
CA VAL A 73 57.67 12.40 -16.20
C VAL A 73 57.35 13.83 -16.63
N GLU A 74 58.16 14.43 -17.51
CA GLU A 74 57.90 15.79 -18.00
C GLU A 74 56.61 15.89 -18.81
N ASN A 75 56.27 14.88 -19.61
CA ASN A 75 55.02 14.83 -20.37
C ASN A 75 53.82 14.73 -19.41
N ILE A 76 53.91 13.86 -18.41
CA ILE A 76 52.87 13.68 -17.38
C ILE A 76 52.69 14.95 -16.54
N GLU A 77 53.78 15.62 -16.16
CA GLU A 77 53.76 16.91 -15.45
C GLU A 77 53.15 18.02 -16.31
N LYS A 78 53.46 18.09 -17.61
CA LYS A 78 52.87 19.05 -18.57
C LYS A 78 51.38 18.80 -18.82
N GLU A 79 50.96 17.54 -18.77
CA GLU A 79 49.56 17.14 -18.88
C GLU A 79 48.74 17.49 -17.62
N GLY A 80 49.40 17.80 -16.49
CA GLY A 80 48.77 18.19 -15.23
C GLY A 80 47.89 17.09 -14.62
N GLN A 81 48.10 15.84 -15.01
CA GLN A 81 47.29 14.69 -14.58
C GLN A 81 47.66 14.21 -13.16
N PHE A 82 48.89 14.47 -12.71
CA PHE A 82 49.38 14.09 -11.39
C PHE A 82 50.01 15.30 -10.72
N GLY A 83 49.59 15.60 -9.50
CA GLY A 83 50.09 16.73 -8.75
C GLY A 83 49.71 16.56 -7.30
N LEU A 84 50.72 16.63 -6.41
CA LEU A 84 50.58 16.44 -4.96
C LEU A 84 49.26 17.05 -4.47
N LYS A 85 48.33 16.18 -4.04
CA LYS A 85 47.05 16.63 -3.50
C LYS A 85 47.28 17.69 -2.43
N GLY A 86 46.67 18.87 -2.58
CA GLY A 86 46.75 19.92 -1.58
C GLY A 86 46.26 19.41 -0.21
N LYS A 87 46.85 19.92 0.89
CA LYS A 87 46.51 19.52 2.27
C LYS A 87 45.01 19.52 2.55
N GLU A 88 44.29 20.46 1.97
CA GLU A 88 42.83 20.54 2.09
C GLU A 88 42.12 19.31 1.50
N ARG A 89 42.54 18.83 0.32
CA ARG A 89 41.96 17.63 -0.32
C ARG A 89 42.28 16.37 0.49
N ILE A 90 43.51 16.24 0.98
CA ILE A 90 43.93 15.12 1.84
C ILE A 90 43.08 15.09 3.11
N SER A 91 42.91 16.23 3.78
CA SER A 91 42.10 16.34 4.99
C SER A 91 40.64 15.91 4.77
N LYS A 92 40.04 16.26 3.62
CA LYS A 92 38.68 15.84 3.24
C LYS A 92 38.58 14.33 2.97
N GLU A 93 39.56 13.77 2.26
CA GLU A 93 39.64 12.33 1.98
C GLU A 93 39.83 11.51 3.26
N GLU A 94 40.68 11.96 4.18
CA GLU A 94 40.88 11.33 5.50
C GLU A 94 39.61 11.37 6.36
N TRP A 95 38.93 12.52 6.40
CA TRP A 95 37.66 12.66 7.10
C TRP A 95 36.62 11.68 6.56
N ALA A 96 36.46 11.62 5.23
CA ALA A 96 35.52 10.72 4.57
C ALA A 96 35.87 9.25 4.84
N ARG A 97 37.15 8.90 4.77
CA ARG A 97 37.67 7.55 5.06
C ARG A 97 37.31 7.07 6.47
N LEU A 98 37.50 7.90 7.49
CA LEU A 98 37.16 7.53 8.88
C LEU A 98 35.68 7.17 9.03
N ARG A 99 34.78 7.92 8.37
CA ARG A 99 33.34 7.64 8.38
C ARG A 99 32.98 6.43 7.53
N ALA A 100 33.62 6.25 6.38
CA ALA A 100 33.46 5.06 5.55
C ALA A 100 33.87 3.78 6.32
N LEU A 101 34.94 3.83 7.12
CA LEU A 101 35.35 2.70 7.97
C LEU A 101 34.33 2.40 9.09
N GLN A 102 33.78 3.42 9.74
CA GLN A 102 32.71 3.24 10.73
C GLN A 102 31.45 2.65 10.11
N PHE A 103 31.08 3.15 8.93
CA PHE A 103 29.95 2.68 8.13
C PHE A 103 30.14 1.22 7.73
N ALA A 104 31.30 0.87 7.18
CA ALA A 104 31.65 -0.49 6.81
C ALA A 104 31.63 -1.41 8.04
N GLY A 105 32.16 -0.94 9.18
CA GLY A 105 32.09 -1.57 10.50
C GLY A 105 30.69 -2.01 10.91
N ALA A 106 29.68 -1.18 10.62
CA ALA A 106 28.28 -1.49 10.88
C ALA A 106 27.69 -2.42 9.81
N LEU A 107 28.03 -2.22 8.53
CA LEU A 107 27.58 -3.08 7.43
C LEU A 107 27.97 -4.55 7.62
N GLU A 108 29.20 -4.84 8.06
CA GLU A 108 29.65 -6.22 8.25
C GLU A 108 28.90 -6.96 9.35
N LYS A 109 28.40 -6.21 10.33
CA LYS A 109 27.59 -6.76 11.43
C LYS A 109 26.10 -6.84 11.07
N ASN A 110 25.73 -6.56 9.83
CA ASN A 110 24.34 -6.39 9.36
C ASN A 110 23.55 -5.36 10.20
N ASP A 111 24.24 -4.38 10.78
CA ASP A 111 23.64 -3.29 11.56
C ASP A 111 23.32 -2.10 10.65
N PHE A 112 22.36 -2.33 9.74
CA PHE A 112 22.02 -1.37 8.68
C PHE A 112 21.47 -0.06 9.23
N ARG A 113 20.77 -0.10 10.37
CA ARG A 113 20.27 1.10 11.04
C ARG A 113 21.42 1.96 11.54
N LYS A 114 22.42 1.37 12.20
CA LYS A 114 23.60 2.12 12.64
C LYS A 114 24.41 2.66 11.48
N ALA A 115 24.53 1.91 10.38
CA ALA A 115 25.17 2.35 9.16
C ALA A 115 24.43 3.57 8.56
N SER A 116 23.10 3.50 8.46
CA SER A 116 22.23 4.60 8.03
C SER A 116 22.36 5.84 8.95
N ASP A 117 22.38 5.64 10.27
CA ASP A 117 22.54 6.71 11.28
C ASP A 117 23.91 7.43 11.18
N ILE A 118 24.96 6.75 10.69
CA ILE A 118 26.25 7.40 10.43
C ILE A 118 26.11 8.40 9.28
N LEU A 119 25.43 8.02 8.21
CA LEU A 119 25.22 8.87 7.04
C LEU A 119 24.27 10.03 7.35
N TYR A 120 23.19 9.76 8.07
CA TYR A 120 22.25 10.78 8.51
C TYR A 120 22.93 11.87 9.35
N ARG A 121 23.83 11.48 10.28
CA ARG A 121 24.60 12.45 11.08
C ARG A 121 25.52 13.30 10.22
N VAL A 122 26.20 12.70 9.24
CA VAL A 122 27.05 13.43 8.29
C VAL A 122 26.25 14.46 7.48
N GLU A 123 25.02 14.13 7.07
CA GLU A 123 24.17 15.09 6.36
C GLU A 123 23.74 16.28 7.24
N LEU A 124 23.63 16.09 8.56
CA LEU A 124 23.28 17.14 9.52
C LEU A 124 24.48 18.00 9.99
N GLU A 125 25.71 17.54 9.81
CA GLU A 125 26.91 18.28 10.22
C GLU A 125 27.06 19.54 9.36
N LYS A 126 26.84 20.72 9.95
CA LYS A 126 26.84 22.03 9.26
C LYS A 126 28.21 22.48 8.78
N GLU A 127 29.27 21.98 9.40
CA GLU A 127 30.66 22.38 9.13
C GLU A 127 31.29 21.63 7.95
N ILE A 128 30.59 20.63 7.40
CA ILE A 128 31.07 19.82 6.28
C ILE A 128 30.56 20.42 4.96
N ASP A 129 31.46 20.63 4.01
CA ASP A 129 31.10 21.13 2.68
C ASP A 129 30.58 20.01 1.75
N THR A 130 29.93 20.40 0.65
CA THR A 130 29.32 19.46 -0.30
C THR A 130 30.32 18.49 -0.92
N ASN A 131 31.55 18.95 -1.20
CA ASN A 131 32.58 18.10 -1.81
C ASN A 131 33.02 17.00 -0.86
N THR A 132 33.23 17.33 0.41
CA THR A 132 33.57 16.35 1.46
C THR A 132 32.46 15.28 1.62
N ARG A 133 31.18 15.67 1.54
CA ARG A 133 30.06 14.71 1.54
C ARG A 133 30.04 13.82 0.30
N LEU A 134 30.41 14.36 -0.87
CA LEU A 134 30.47 13.60 -2.12
C LEU A 134 31.55 12.51 -2.05
N ILE A 135 32.75 12.86 -1.56
CA ILE A 135 33.86 11.90 -1.36
C ILE A 135 33.40 10.74 -0.46
N LEU A 136 32.66 11.02 0.62
CA LEU A 136 32.10 9.95 1.45
C LEU A 136 31.09 9.09 0.69
N LYS A 137 30.17 9.69 -0.08
CA LYS A 137 29.17 8.96 -0.88
C LYS A 137 29.83 8.02 -1.89
N GLU A 138 30.88 8.48 -2.57
CA GLU A 138 31.67 7.69 -3.50
C GLU A 138 32.40 6.54 -2.80
N ALA A 139 32.94 6.78 -1.59
CA ALA A 139 33.62 5.75 -0.80
C ALA A 139 32.68 4.65 -0.28
N ILE A 140 31.41 4.98 0.03
CA ILE A 140 30.45 4.01 0.59
C ILE A 140 29.65 3.25 -0.47
N ALA A 141 29.43 3.83 -1.64
CA ALA A 141 28.67 3.20 -2.73
C ALA A 141 29.14 1.76 -3.06
N PRO A 142 30.45 1.49 -3.26
CA PRO A 142 30.92 0.13 -3.52
C PRO A 142 30.75 -0.81 -2.32
N LEU A 143 30.79 -0.30 -1.08
CA LEU A 143 30.54 -1.10 0.12
C LEU A 143 29.09 -1.59 0.17
N VAL A 144 28.14 -0.71 -0.13
CA VAL A 144 26.70 -1.04 -0.16
C VAL A 144 26.42 -2.08 -1.23
N ILE A 145 26.86 -1.85 -2.47
CA ILE A 145 26.61 -2.78 -3.58
C ILE A 145 27.19 -4.15 -3.25
N LYS A 146 28.46 -4.21 -2.84
CA LYS A 146 29.10 -5.47 -2.49
C LYS A 146 28.37 -6.20 -1.37
N LYS A 147 27.98 -5.51 -0.30
CA LYS A 147 27.27 -6.13 0.81
C LYS A 147 25.91 -6.68 0.38
N ILE A 148 25.18 -5.96 -0.46
CA ILE A 148 23.89 -6.42 -0.98
C ILE A 148 24.08 -7.62 -1.90
N THR A 149 25.09 -7.61 -2.77
CA THR A 149 25.45 -8.75 -3.60
C THR A 149 25.76 -9.99 -2.75
N GLU A 150 26.57 -9.83 -1.69
CA GLU A 150 26.89 -10.92 -0.75
C GLU A 150 25.62 -11.49 -0.10
N LEU A 151 24.73 -10.63 0.43
CA LEU A 151 23.46 -11.07 1.03
C LEU A 151 22.57 -11.84 0.05
N VAL A 152 22.52 -11.41 -1.21
CA VAL A 152 21.78 -12.13 -2.27
C VAL A 152 22.42 -13.47 -2.58
N GLN A 153 23.75 -13.53 -2.72
CA GLN A 153 24.49 -14.79 -2.97
C GLN A 153 24.30 -15.80 -1.85
N ASP A 154 24.36 -15.32 -0.61
CA ASP A 154 24.19 -16.12 0.61
C ASP A 154 22.72 -16.49 0.88
N ARG A 155 21.78 -15.97 0.06
CA ARG A 155 20.33 -16.14 0.20
C ARG A 155 19.77 -15.64 1.54
N ASP A 156 20.43 -14.64 2.14
CA ASP A 156 20.00 -14.00 3.38
C ASP A 156 18.91 -12.94 3.10
N GLY A 157 17.68 -13.41 2.88
CA GLY A 157 16.56 -12.57 2.47
C GLY A 157 16.17 -11.50 3.48
N GLU A 158 16.20 -11.80 4.78
CA GLU A 158 15.78 -10.83 5.81
C GLU A 158 16.76 -9.65 5.89
N ASN A 159 18.07 -9.90 5.86
CA ASN A 159 19.05 -8.83 5.86
C ASN A 159 19.13 -8.12 4.49
N PHE A 160 18.93 -8.83 3.38
CA PHE A 160 18.84 -8.21 2.05
C PHE A 160 17.74 -7.15 2.00
N VAL A 161 16.53 -7.50 2.44
CA VAL A 161 15.39 -6.55 2.48
C VAL A 161 15.70 -5.34 3.34
N ARG A 162 16.25 -5.54 4.54
CA ARG A 162 16.62 -4.44 5.44
C ARG A 162 17.68 -3.53 4.82
N ALA A 163 18.70 -4.11 4.19
CA ALA A 163 19.75 -3.35 3.52
C ALA A 163 19.19 -2.55 2.33
N PHE A 164 18.31 -3.15 1.53
CA PHE A 164 17.66 -2.46 0.41
C PHE A 164 16.82 -1.26 0.90
N ASP A 165 15.99 -1.46 1.93
CA ASP A 165 15.13 -0.40 2.48
C ASP A 165 15.90 0.80 3.03
N GLU A 166 17.04 0.54 3.68
CA GLU A 166 17.91 1.58 4.26
C GLU A 166 18.74 2.30 3.19
N PHE A 167 19.27 1.57 2.19
CA PHE A 167 20.29 2.12 1.30
C PHE A 167 19.84 2.41 -0.13
N ASN A 168 18.71 1.92 -0.61
CA ASN A 168 18.27 2.17 -2.00
C ASN A 168 18.08 3.66 -2.33
N ARG A 169 17.83 4.49 -1.30
CA ARG A 169 17.77 5.96 -1.45
C ARG A 169 19.15 6.63 -1.52
N LEU A 170 20.17 5.97 -0.97
CA LEU A 170 21.54 6.47 -0.92
C LEU A 170 22.33 6.02 -2.16
N GLN A 171 22.14 4.76 -2.56
CA GLN A 171 22.72 4.16 -3.74
C GLN A 171 21.62 3.36 -4.43
N LEU A 172 21.33 3.71 -5.69
CA LEU A 172 20.33 2.98 -6.46
C LEU A 172 20.81 1.54 -6.66
N ILE A 173 19.99 0.59 -6.21
CA ILE A 173 20.24 -0.84 -6.36
C ILE A 173 19.29 -1.35 -7.44
N THR A 174 19.83 -1.98 -8.47
CA THR A 174 19.06 -2.56 -9.59
C THR A 174 19.29 -4.05 -9.66
N ALA A 175 18.32 -4.80 -10.20
CA ALA A 175 18.45 -6.23 -10.40
C ALA A 175 19.62 -6.59 -11.33
N GLU A 176 20.00 -5.70 -12.25
CA GLU A 176 21.13 -5.86 -13.16
C GLU A 176 22.48 -5.94 -12.42
N SER A 177 22.61 -5.29 -11.26
CA SER A 177 23.83 -5.34 -10.45
C SER A 177 23.89 -6.54 -9.50
N LEU A 178 22.87 -7.41 -9.53
CA LEU A 178 22.72 -8.53 -8.60
C LEU A 178 22.73 -9.89 -9.32
N PRO A 179 23.14 -10.98 -8.64
CA PRO A 179 23.12 -12.31 -9.23
C PRO A 179 21.69 -12.80 -9.47
N ALA A 180 21.28 -12.87 -10.75
CA ALA A 180 19.91 -13.13 -11.14
C ALA A 180 19.33 -14.45 -10.60
N GLU A 181 20.13 -15.53 -10.56
CA GLU A 181 19.68 -16.83 -10.04
C GLU A 181 19.38 -16.77 -8.54
N ALA A 182 20.30 -16.19 -7.76
CA ALA A 182 20.14 -16.09 -6.31
C ALA A 182 19.04 -15.08 -5.92
N LEU A 183 18.86 -14.01 -6.71
CA LEU A 183 17.78 -13.05 -6.52
C LEU A 183 16.38 -13.69 -6.70
N ARG A 184 16.27 -14.71 -7.56
CA ARG A 184 15.02 -15.48 -7.79
C ARG A 184 14.80 -16.60 -6.77
N SER A 185 15.71 -16.79 -5.82
CA SER A 185 15.59 -17.85 -4.82
C SER A 185 14.36 -17.65 -3.92
N PRO A 186 13.73 -18.74 -3.43
CA PRO A 186 12.58 -18.66 -2.53
C PRO A 186 12.86 -17.89 -1.24
N GLU A 187 14.09 -17.94 -0.72
CA GLU A 187 14.50 -17.26 0.50
C GLU A 187 14.47 -15.74 0.31
N ILE A 188 15.04 -15.24 -0.80
CA ILE A 188 15.02 -13.82 -1.14
C ILE A 188 13.60 -13.36 -1.47
N GLN A 189 12.92 -14.03 -2.41
CA GLN A 189 11.58 -13.64 -2.85
C GLN A 189 10.54 -13.75 -1.71
N GLY A 190 10.68 -14.76 -0.86
CA GLY A 190 9.83 -14.94 0.33
C GLY A 190 10.00 -13.81 1.33
N ALA A 191 11.23 -13.36 1.59
CA ALA A 191 11.51 -12.22 2.46
C ALA A 191 10.93 -10.91 1.91
N ILE A 192 11.11 -10.64 0.61
CA ILE A 192 10.53 -9.47 -0.07
C ILE A 192 9.01 -9.48 0.07
N LYS A 193 8.36 -10.62 -0.24
CA LYS A 193 6.91 -10.78 -0.12
C LYS A 193 6.43 -10.51 1.31
N LYS A 194 7.06 -11.14 2.32
CA LYS A 194 6.71 -10.96 3.74
C LYS A 194 6.84 -9.50 4.15
N HIS A 195 7.91 -8.83 3.72
CA HIS A 195 8.16 -7.43 4.03
C HIS A 195 7.12 -6.51 3.39
N LEU A 196 6.85 -6.66 2.09
CA LEU A 196 5.85 -5.84 1.39
C LEU A 196 4.46 -6.03 2.01
N ILE A 197 4.04 -7.28 2.29
CA ILE A 197 2.75 -7.56 2.93
C ILE A 197 2.65 -6.87 4.30
N SER A 198 3.74 -6.77 5.07
CA SER A 198 3.71 -6.09 6.37
C SER A 198 3.33 -4.60 6.28
N TRP A 199 3.62 -3.93 5.16
CA TRP A 199 3.22 -2.54 4.91
C TRP A 199 1.74 -2.39 4.54
N MET A 200 1.13 -3.43 3.95
CA MET A 200 -0.30 -3.41 3.61
C MET A 200 -1.19 -3.34 4.85
N ASP A 201 -0.72 -3.88 5.97
CA ASP A 201 -1.50 -3.88 7.20
C ASP A 201 -1.77 -2.47 7.74
N TYR A 202 -0.87 -1.54 7.45
CA TYR A 202 -0.97 -0.13 7.81
C TYR A 202 -1.80 0.65 6.79
N ASP A 203 -1.43 0.63 5.51
CA ASP A 203 -2.05 1.44 4.45
C ASP A 203 -1.73 0.87 3.05
N PRO A 204 -2.74 0.62 2.17
CA PRO A 204 -2.50 0.17 0.79
C PRO A 204 -1.60 1.11 -0.03
N ASN A 205 -1.62 2.42 0.24
CA ASN A 205 -0.78 3.38 -0.46
C ASN A 205 0.69 3.25 -0.06
N VAL A 206 0.96 2.94 1.21
CA VAL A 206 2.32 2.70 1.69
C VAL A 206 2.87 1.41 1.07
N PHE A 207 2.06 0.36 1.03
CA PHE A 207 2.41 -0.86 0.28
C PHE A 207 2.72 -0.55 -1.18
N ALA A 208 1.83 0.15 -1.91
CA ALA A 208 2.03 0.46 -3.32
C ALA A 208 3.33 1.22 -3.54
N LYS A 209 3.59 2.26 -2.73
CA LYS A 209 4.83 3.02 -2.78
C LYS A 209 6.06 2.12 -2.61
N ARG A 210 6.04 1.22 -1.62
CA ARG A 210 7.16 0.29 -1.40
C ARG A 210 7.30 -0.68 -2.57
N ARG A 211 6.23 -1.36 -2.97
CA ARG A 211 6.21 -2.26 -4.14
C ARG A 211 6.81 -1.59 -5.38
N ASP A 212 6.43 -0.34 -5.65
CA ASP A 212 6.91 0.40 -6.82
C ASP A 212 8.41 0.77 -6.70
N GLU A 213 8.93 1.01 -5.49
CA GLU A 213 10.38 1.16 -5.26
C GLU A 213 11.14 -0.13 -5.64
N TRP A 214 10.58 -1.30 -5.33
CA TRP A 214 11.16 -2.62 -5.67
C TRP A 214 10.98 -2.98 -7.16
N GLU A 215 9.85 -2.63 -7.78
CA GLU A 215 9.62 -2.80 -9.22
C GLU A 215 10.53 -1.90 -10.04
N LYS A 216 10.71 -0.64 -9.64
CA LYS A 216 11.63 0.29 -10.30
C LYS A 216 13.08 -0.21 -10.26
N ALA A 217 13.45 -0.95 -9.22
CA ALA A 217 14.73 -1.64 -9.14
C ALA A 217 14.82 -2.88 -10.05
N GLY A 218 13.72 -3.31 -10.67
CA GLY A 218 13.65 -4.50 -11.52
C GLY A 218 13.67 -5.82 -10.73
N ILE A 219 13.48 -5.77 -9.41
CA ILE A 219 13.61 -6.93 -8.52
C ILE A 219 12.32 -7.75 -8.47
N ILE A 220 11.17 -7.08 -8.62
CA ILE A 220 9.84 -7.70 -8.64
C ILE A 220 9.02 -7.20 -9.82
N ASP A 221 7.95 -7.94 -10.15
CA ASP A 221 6.86 -7.49 -11.01
C ASP A 221 5.68 -7.04 -10.13
N ALA A 222 5.27 -5.77 -10.21
CA ALA A 222 4.23 -5.25 -9.32
C ALA A 222 2.87 -5.90 -9.57
N LYS A 223 2.56 -6.24 -10.82
CA LYS A 223 1.28 -6.84 -11.19
C LYS A 223 1.13 -8.25 -10.62
N ALA A 224 2.16 -9.08 -10.77
CA ALA A 224 2.24 -10.41 -10.18
C ALA A 224 2.20 -10.35 -8.65
N MET A 225 2.92 -9.38 -8.05
CA MET A 225 2.88 -9.15 -6.61
C MET A 225 1.45 -8.88 -6.13
N ASN A 226 0.74 -7.94 -6.78
CA ASN A 226 -0.64 -7.62 -6.43
C ASN A 226 -1.58 -8.82 -6.52
N GLN A 227 -1.36 -9.71 -7.48
CA GLN A 227 -2.21 -10.90 -7.71
C GLN A 227 -1.96 -12.05 -6.71
N LEU A 228 -1.01 -11.92 -5.78
CA LEU A 228 -0.75 -12.95 -4.79
C LEU A 228 -1.99 -13.26 -3.93
N PRO A 229 -2.32 -14.55 -3.70
CA PRO A 229 -3.51 -14.93 -2.95
C PRO A 229 -3.60 -14.30 -1.55
N GLU A 230 -2.47 -14.14 -0.87
CA GLU A 230 -2.42 -13.55 0.47
C GLU A 230 -2.71 -12.05 0.46
N ILE A 231 -2.25 -11.33 -0.58
CA ILE A 231 -2.55 -9.91 -0.80
C ILE A 231 -4.03 -9.72 -1.09
N GLN A 232 -4.58 -10.53 -2.00
CA GLN A 232 -6.01 -10.50 -2.33
C GLN A 232 -6.89 -10.84 -1.13
N LYS A 233 -6.52 -11.86 -0.35
CA LYS A 233 -7.24 -12.25 0.87
C LYS A 233 -7.21 -11.12 1.92
N LEU A 234 -6.06 -10.48 2.12
CA LEU A 234 -5.93 -9.37 3.06
C LEU A 234 -6.74 -8.15 2.62
N ALA A 235 -6.66 -7.77 1.36
CA ALA A 235 -7.45 -6.68 0.77
C ALA A 235 -8.95 -6.92 0.97
N LYS A 236 -9.44 -8.11 0.59
CA LYS A 236 -10.84 -8.51 0.76
C LYS A 236 -11.27 -8.44 2.23
N GLY A 237 -10.46 -8.98 3.15
CA GLY A 237 -10.75 -8.93 4.58
C GLY A 237 -10.85 -7.51 5.14
N LYS A 238 -9.92 -6.61 4.76
CA LYS A 238 -9.93 -5.20 5.19
C LYS A 238 -11.15 -4.45 4.64
N LEU A 239 -11.57 -4.75 3.42
CA LEU A 239 -12.78 -4.17 2.82
C LEU A 239 -14.05 -4.63 3.51
N ILE A 240 -14.20 -5.94 3.77
CA ILE A 240 -15.34 -6.47 4.51
C ILE A 240 -15.45 -5.79 5.88
N ASN A 241 -14.36 -5.71 6.64
CA ASN A 241 -14.34 -5.04 7.94
C ASN A 241 -14.71 -3.54 7.84
N SER A 242 -14.43 -2.89 6.72
CA SER A 242 -14.77 -1.48 6.53
C SER A 242 -16.25 -1.22 6.31
N MET A 243 -17.02 -2.24 5.87
CA MET A 243 -18.47 -2.15 5.74
C MET A 243 -19.17 -2.00 7.09
N ASP A 244 -18.47 -2.28 8.21
CA ASP A 244 -19.09 -2.19 9.52
C ASP A 244 -19.50 -0.78 9.93
N TYR A 245 -18.82 0.22 9.38
CA TYR A 245 -19.07 1.62 9.67
C TYR A 245 -20.22 2.18 8.82
N ASP A 246 -20.03 2.31 7.51
CA ASP A 246 -21.03 2.81 6.56
C ASP A 246 -20.58 2.58 5.09
N PRO A 247 -21.46 2.80 4.09
CA PRO A 247 -21.13 2.61 2.67
C PRO A 247 -20.02 3.54 2.13
N ASN A 248 -19.89 4.74 2.68
CA ASN A 248 -18.91 5.73 2.24
C ASN A 248 -17.50 5.34 2.71
N VAL A 249 -17.36 4.81 3.92
CA VAL A 249 -16.09 4.26 4.43
C VAL A 249 -15.63 3.08 3.57
N PHE A 250 -16.54 2.16 3.23
CA PHE A 250 -16.24 1.08 2.30
C PHE A 250 -15.77 1.61 0.95
N THR A 251 -16.54 2.52 0.34
CA THR A 251 -16.24 3.09 -0.99
C THR A 251 -14.88 3.77 -1.00
N LYS A 252 -14.60 4.62 0.00
CA LYS A 252 -13.31 5.28 0.14
C LYS A 252 -12.16 4.27 0.20
N ARG A 253 -12.27 3.25 1.04
CA ARG A 253 -11.23 2.22 1.12
C ARG A 253 -11.11 1.45 -0.18
N ARG A 254 -12.20 0.95 -0.75
CA ARG A 254 -12.17 0.26 -2.06
C ARG A 254 -11.43 1.09 -3.11
N ASP A 255 -11.69 2.39 -3.17
CA ASP A 255 -11.07 3.27 -4.16
C ASP A 255 -9.56 3.48 -3.87
N GLU A 256 -9.15 3.57 -2.60
CA GLU A 256 -7.72 3.59 -2.22
C GLU A 256 -6.99 2.32 -2.68
N TRP A 257 -7.59 1.15 -2.43
CA TRP A 257 -7.04 -0.15 -2.81
C TRP A 257 -7.04 -0.35 -4.34
N THR A 258 -8.05 0.17 -5.04
CA THR A 258 -8.14 0.17 -6.51
C THR A 258 -7.09 1.08 -7.11
N LYS A 259 -6.91 2.28 -6.57
CA LYS A 259 -5.87 3.24 -6.99
C LYS A 259 -4.46 2.67 -6.78
N ALA A 260 -4.26 1.89 -5.73
CA ALA A 260 -3.03 1.15 -5.50
C ALA A 260 -2.81 -0.01 -6.50
N GLY A 261 -3.79 -0.31 -7.36
CA GLY A 261 -3.74 -1.39 -8.36
C GLY A 261 -3.86 -2.78 -7.76
N ILE A 262 -4.33 -2.90 -6.50
CA ILE A 262 -4.38 -4.17 -5.76
C ILE A 262 -5.64 -4.94 -6.10
N ILE A 263 -6.77 -4.26 -6.24
CA ILE A 263 -8.08 -4.85 -6.49
C ILE A 263 -8.77 -4.18 -7.67
N ASP A 264 -9.76 -4.85 -8.23
CA ASP A 264 -10.76 -4.23 -9.10
C ASP A 264 -12.01 -3.84 -8.29
N ALA A 265 -12.45 -2.59 -8.45
CA ALA A 265 -13.60 -2.07 -7.70
C ALA A 265 -14.91 -2.79 -8.05
N GLN A 266 -15.11 -3.14 -9.33
CA GLN A 266 -16.33 -3.77 -9.80
C GLN A 266 -16.40 -5.23 -9.34
N GLU A 267 -15.31 -5.99 -9.45
CA GLU A 267 -15.23 -7.35 -8.93
C GLU A 267 -15.52 -7.39 -7.43
N MET A 268 -14.96 -6.45 -6.66
CA MET A 268 -15.17 -6.39 -5.22
C MET A 268 -16.61 -6.06 -4.85
N ASN A 269 -17.26 -5.16 -5.58
CA ASN A 269 -18.68 -4.86 -5.38
C ASN A 269 -19.59 -6.08 -5.63
N GLN A 270 -19.20 -6.96 -6.55
CA GLN A 270 -19.97 -8.15 -6.92
C GLN A 270 -19.69 -9.37 -6.02
N LEU A 271 -18.82 -9.24 -5.02
CA LEU A 271 -18.59 -10.32 -4.07
C LEU A 271 -19.86 -10.60 -3.25
N GLN A 272 -20.32 -11.85 -3.29
CA GLN A 272 -21.53 -12.31 -2.57
C GLN A 272 -21.51 -11.94 -1.09
N GLU A 273 -20.35 -11.99 -0.44
CA GLU A 273 -20.18 -11.64 0.97
C GLU A 273 -20.44 -10.16 1.23
N ILE A 274 -19.95 -9.28 0.35
CA ILE A 274 -20.18 -7.82 0.41
C ILE A 274 -21.66 -7.52 0.14
N GLN A 275 -22.25 -8.13 -0.89
CA GLN A 275 -23.67 -7.96 -1.20
C GLN A 275 -24.57 -8.42 -0.04
N LYS A 276 -24.25 -9.57 0.58
CA LYS A 276 -24.98 -10.10 1.73
C LYS A 276 -24.90 -9.16 2.94
N LEU A 277 -23.72 -8.60 3.22
CA LEU A 277 -23.52 -7.64 4.31
C LEU A 277 -24.28 -6.34 4.07
N ALA A 278 -24.21 -5.78 2.86
CA ALA A 278 -24.96 -4.58 2.49
C ALA A 278 -26.47 -4.80 2.64
N LYS A 279 -27.00 -5.92 2.14
CA LYS A 279 -28.40 -6.32 2.30
C LYS A 279 -28.81 -6.42 3.77
N GLY A 280 -28.03 -7.13 4.59
CA GLY A 280 -28.32 -7.26 6.02
C GLY A 280 -28.33 -5.91 6.76
N LYS A 281 -27.36 -5.04 6.47
CA LYS A 281 -27.31 -3.68 7.04
C LYS A 281 -28.48 -2.81 6.58
N LEU A 282 -28.92 -2.98 5.33
CA LEU A 282 -30.06 -2.24 4.80
C LEU A 282 -31.36 -2.68 5.46
N ILE A 283 -31.60 -4.00 5.61
CA ILE A 283 -32.76 -4.53 6.33
C ILE A 283 -32.78 -4.03 7.77
N ASN A 284 -31.65 -4.11 8.49
CA ASN A 284 -31.56 -3.60 9.87
C ASN A 284 -31.83 -2.09 9.97
N SER A 285 -31.53 -1.32 8.92
CA SER A 285 -31.81 0.12 8.92
C SER A 285 -33.29 0.47 8.75
N MET A 286 -34.12 -0.50 8.34
CA MET A 286 -35.56 -0.29 8.26
C MET A 286 -36.17 0.00 9.62
N ASP A 287 -35.57 -0.48 10.72
CA ASP A 287 -36.07 -0.39 12.10
C ASP A 287 -36.47 1.00 12.57
N TYR A 288 -35.94 2.07 11.96
CA TYR A 288 -36.08 3.41 12.53
C TYR A 288 -36.89 4.39 11.67
N ASP A 289 -36.73 4.41 10.35
CA ASP A 289 -37.32 5.43 9.48
C ASP A 289 -37.23 5.06 7.98
N PRO A 290 -38.33 5.11 7.20
CA PRO A 290 -38.30 4.92 5.75
C PRO A 290 -37.30 5.83 5.03
N ASN A 291 -37.09 7.06 5.52
CA ASN A 291 -36.12 8.00 4.94
C ASN A 291 -34.68 7.54 5.17
N VAL A 292 -34.38 6.95 6.33
CA VAL A 292 -33.06 6.39 6.64
C VAL A 292 -32.79 5.17 5.77
N PHE A 293 -33.79 4.30 5.59
CA PHE A 293 -33.69 3.18 4.65
C PHE A 293 -33.40 3.67 3.22
N ALA A 294 -34.21 4.59 2.69
CA ALA A 294 -34.05 5.10 1.33
C ALA A 294 -32.67 5.73 1.13
N LYS A 295 -32.23 6.57 2.08
CA LYS A 295 -30.90 7.16 2.06
C LYS A 295 -29.80 6.09 2.02
N ARG A 296 -29.85 5.08 2.89
CA ARG A 296 -28.83 4.02 2.93
C ARG A 296 -28.85 3.15 1.68
N ARG A 297 -30.04 2.82 1.15
CA ARG A 297 -30.17 2.11 -0.13
C ARG A 297 -29.48 2.88 -1.24
N ASP A 298 -29.75 4.18 -1.34
CA ASP A 298 -29.19 5.03 -2.39
C ASP A 298 -27.66 5.17 -2.23
N GLU A 299 -27.13 5.23 -1.01
CA GLU A 299 -25.69 5.20 -0.73
C GLU A 299 -25.04 3.87 -1.19
N TRP A 300 -25.63 2.72 -0.85
CA TRP A 300 -25.15 1.40 -1.31
C TRP A 300 -25.28 1.22 -2.83
N THR A 301 -26.32 1.80 -3.45
CA THR A 301 -26.53 1.79 -4.90
C THR A 301 -25.50 2.65 -5.61
N LYS A 302 -25.24 3.86 -5.08
CA LYS A 302 -24.18 4.76 -5.59
C LYS A 302 -22.80 4.13 -5.47
N ALA A 303 -22.56 3.35 -4.42
CA ALA A 303 -21.34 2.56 -4.28
C ALA A 303 -21.25 1.41 -5.30
N GLY A 304 -22.34 1.07 -6.00
CA GLY A 304 -22.39 0.01 -7.01
C GLY A 304 -22.49 -1.40 -6.43
N ILE A 305 -22.93 -1.53 -5.18
CA ILE A 305 -22.95 -2.81 -4.44
C ILE A 305 -24.31 -3.51 -4.54
N ILE A 306 -25.39 -2.74 -4.59
CA ILE A 306 -26.75 -3.24 -4.75
C ILE A 306 -27.45 -2.52 -5.90
N ASP A 307 -28.48 -3.14 -6.43
CA ASP A 307 -29.48 -2.47 -7.24
C ASP A 307 -30.66 -2.00 -6.36
N ALA A 308 -31.06 -0.73 -6.52
CA ALA A 308 -32.13 -0.15 -5.71
C ALA A 308 -33.49 -0.80 -5.99
N GLN A 309 -33.76 -1.18 -7.23
CA GLN A 309 -35.04 -1.75 -7.65
C GLN A 309 -35.17 -3.20 -7.14
N GLU A 310 -34.13 -4.01 -7.31
CA GLU A 310 -34.07 -5.37 -6.75
C GLU A 310 -34.25 -5.35 -5.24
N MET A 311 -33.58 -4.42 -4.54
CA MET A 311 -33.72 -4.29 -3.10
C MET A 311 -35.12 -3.90 -2.68
N ASN A 312 -35.77 -2.97 -3.37
CA ASN A 312 -37.16 -2.60 -3.07
C ASN A 312 -38.12 -3.77 -3.24
N GLN A 313 -37.85 -4.68 -4.18
CA GLN A 313 -38.71 -5.82 -4.50
C GLN A 313 -38.48 -7.05 -3.60
N LEU A 314 -37.51 -7.00 -2.69
CA LEU A 314 -37.25 -8.13 -1.79
C LEU A 314 -38.46 -8.44 -0.89
N GLN A 315 -38.90 -9.69 -0.92
CA GLN A 315 -40.06 -10.18 -0.14
C GLN A 315 -39.94 -9.86 1.36
N GLU A 316 -38.74 -9.97 1.93
CA GLU A 316 -38.49 -9.65 3.34
C GLU A 316 -38.74 -8.16 3.65
N ILE A 317 -38.28 -7.26 2.78
CA ILE A 317 -38.49 -5.81 2.90
C ILE A 317 -39.98 -5.48 2.73
N GLN A 318 -40.62 -6.06 1.71
CA GLN A 318 -42.05 -5.91 1.48
C GLN A 318 -42.89 -6.33 2.69
N LYS A 319 -42.59 -7.50 3.26
CA LYS A 319 -43.25 -8.03 4.45
C LYS A 319 -43.08 -7.09 5.65
N LEU A 320 -41.85 -6.64 5.93
CA LEU A 320 -41.56 -5.74 7.04
C LEU A 320 -42.29 -4.40 6.90
N VAL A 321 -42.39 -3.83 5.70
CA VAL A 321 -43.15 -2.59 5.48
C VAL A 321 -44.63 -2.80 5.75
N LYS A 322 -45.23 -3.89 5.24
CA LYS A 322 -46.65 -4.20 5.48
C LYS A 322 -46.95 -4.37 6.97
N GLU A 323 -46.15 -5.13 7.69
CA GLU A 323 -46.28 -5.31 9.15
C GLU A 323 -46.20 -3.98 9.92
N ARG A 324 -45.27 -3.09 9.51
CA ARG A 324 -45.13 -1.76 10.11
C ARG A 324 -46.30 -0.84 9.83
N LEU A 325 -46.80 -0.82 8.60
CA LEU A 325 -47.99 -0.05 8.24
C LEU A 325 -49.21 -0.50 9.03
N ILE A 326 -49.36 -1.81 9.24
CA ILE A 326 -50.43 -2.35 10.10
C ILE A 326 -50.24 -1.88 11.55
N SER A 327 -48.99 -1.85 12.05
CA SER A 327 -48.70 -1.41 13.42
C SER A 327 -48.99 0.08 13.67
N THR A 328 -48.81 0.95 12.67
CA THR A 328 -49.01 2.41 12.80
C THR A 328 -50.48 2.81 12.81
N MET A 329 -51.37 1.89 12.44
CA MET A 329 -52.82 2.08 12.57
C MET A 329 -53.29 2.17 14.01
N LYS A 330 -52.45 1.87 15.01
CA LYS A 330 -52.83 1.84 16.43
C LYS A 330 -53.14 3.22 17.03
N ASP A 331 -52.66 4.30 16.43
CA ASP A 331 -52.78 5.62 17.03
C ASP A 331 -53.86 6.46 16.32
N GLU A 332 -53.60 6.95 15.11
CA GLU A 332 -54.51 7.86 14.38
C GLU A 332 -54.36 7.74 12.84
N PRO A 333 -55.36 8.19 12.05
CA PRO A 333 -55.26 8.18 10.58
C PRO A 333 -54.02 8.90 10.04
N HIS A 334 -53.64 10.02 10.66
CA HIS A 334 -52.50 10.82 10.24
C HIS A 334 -51.17 10.07 10.35
N SER A 335 -50.99 9.25 11.39
CA SER A 335 -49.77 8.45 11.59
C SER A 335 -49.60 7.39 10.50
N PHE A 336 -50.69 6.71 10.13
CA PHE A 336 -50.68 5.77 9.01
C PHE A 336 -50.36 6.47 7.69
N ILE A 337 -51.08 7.55 7.36
CA ILE A 337 -50.91 8.29 6.10
C ILE A 337 -49.46 8.76 5.94
N GLY A 338 -48.90 9.38 6.99
CA GLY A 338 -47.52 9.85 6.97
C GLY A 338 -46.50 8.73 6.71
N ARG A 339 -46.67 7.57 7.36
CA ARG A 339 -45.79 6.42 7.18
C ARG A 339 -45.98 5.73 5.82
N ARG A 340 -47.22 5.61 5.34
CA ARG A 340 -47.56 5.11 4.00
C ARG A 340 -46.87 5.94 2.93
N ASP A 341 -47.05 7.25 2.98
CA ASP A 341 -46.51 8.15 1.96
C ASP A 341 -44.98 8.15 1.98
N GLN A 342 -44.35 8.01 3.15
CA GLN A 342 -42.90 7.83 3.26
C GLN A 342 -42.41 6.52 2.61
N TRP A 343 -43.08 5.38 2.87
CA TRP A 343 -42.72 4.10 2.23
C TRP A 343 -43.01 4.07 0.73
N ALA A 344 -44.06 4.75 0.28
CA ALA A 344 -44.37 4.92 -1.13
C ALA A 344 -43.37 5.81 -1.84
N LYS A 345 -42.96 6.92 -1.21
CA LYS A 345 -41.88 7.78 -1.71
C LYS A 345 -40.54 7.03 -1.77
N ALA A 346 -40.29 6.14 -0.81
CA ALA A 346 -39.13 5.25 -0.86
C ALA A 346 -39.25 4.18 -1.96
N GLY A 347 -40.39 4.07 -2.67
CA GLY A 347 -40.57 3.14 -3.77
C GLY A 347 -40.71 1.67 -3.35
N ILE A 348 -41.10 1.43 -2.08
CA ILE A 348 -41.28 0.06 -1.56
C ILE A 348 -42.68 -0.44 -1.83
N ILE A 349 -43.70 0.34 -1.48
CA ILE A 349 -45.11 -0.05 -1.63
C ILE A 349 -45.88 1.07 -2.30
N SER A 350 -46.82 0.77 -3.20
CA SER A 350 -47.68 1.82 -3.74
C SER A 350 -48.70 2.30 -2.69
N ILE A 351 -49.19 3.53 -2.82
CA ILE A 351 -50.27 4.04 -1.95
C ILE A 351 -51.52 3.15 -2.06
N GLU A 352 -51.85 2.72 -3.28
CA GLU A 352 -52.98 1.84 -3.54
C GLU A 352 -52.80 0.50 -2.82
N GLU A 353 -51.68 -0.18 -3.03
CA GLU A 353 -51.40 -1.46 -2.37
C GLU A 353 -51.44 -1.34 -0.84
N ALA A 354 -50.87 -0.28 -0.27
CA ALA A 354 -50.88 -0.05 1.16
C ALA A 354 -52.30 0.19 1.72
N ASN A 355 -53.14 0.93 0.98
CA ASN A 355 -54.52 1.17 1.35
C ASN A 355 -55.36 -0.12 1.26
N GLN A 356 -55.12 -0.97 0.25
CA GLN A 356 -55.87 -2.20 0.01
C GLN A 356 -55.43 -3.39 0.88
N LEU A 357 -54.49 -3.21 1.81
CA LEU A 357 -54.09 -4.28 2.73
C LEU A 357 -55.32 -4.75 3.55
N PRO A 358 -55.67 -6.06 3.53
CA PRO A 358 -56.87 -6.57 4.20
C PRO A 358 -56.93 -6.23 5.69
N GLU A 359 -55.79 -6.26 6.38
CA GLU A 359 -55.68 -5.91 7.80
C GLU A 359 -55.94 -4.42 8.04
N ILE A 360 -55.51 -3.54 7.14
CA ILE A 360 -55.78 -2.09 7.23
C ILE A 360 -57.27 -1.82 7.06
N GLN A 361 -57.88 -2.41 6.03
CA GLN A 361 -59.32 -2.31 5.76
C GLN A 361 -60.15 -2.76 6.96
N LYS A 362 -59.79 -3.92 7.53
CA LYS A 362 -60.43 -4.46 8.73
C LYS A 362 -60.31 -3.51 9.92
N LEU A 363 -59.11 -2.99 10.20
CA LEU A 363 -58.87 -2.08 11.33
C LEU A 363 -59.63 -0.76 11.19
N VAL A 364 -59.74 -0.20 9.97
CA VAL A 364 -60.55 1.00 9.71
C VAL A 364 -62.02 0.73 9.99
N LYS A 365 -62.56 -0.39 9.48
CA LYS A 365 -63.96 -0.78 9.71
C LYS A 365 -64.26 -0.91 11.20
N GLU A 366 -63.45 -1.67 11.93
CA GLU A 366 -63.61 -1.88 13.38
C GLU A 366 -63.57 -0.55 14.16
N ARG A 367 -62.63 0.34 13.83
CA ARG A 367 -62.51 1.66 14.46
C ARG A 367 -63.71 2.56 14.20
N LEU A 368 -64.22 2.58 12.97
CA LEU A 368 -65.37 3.40 12.62
C LEU A 368 -66.65 2.89 13.28
N ILE A 369 -66.81 1.57 13.40
CA ILE A 369 -67.91 0.95 14.16
C ILE A 369 -67.82 1.34 15.65
N SER A 370 -66.63 1.23 16.26
CA SER A 370 -66.42 1.67 17.65
C SER A 370 -66.70 3.17 17.81
N THR A 371 -66.21 4.01 16.89
CA THR A 371 -66.47 5.45 16.92
C THR A 371 -67.96 5.74 16.85
N MET A 372 -68.72 5.05 15.97
CA MET A 372 -70.17 5.23 15.88
C MET A 372 -70.89 4.81 17.15
N LYS A 373 -70.36 3.81 17.87
CA LYS A 373 -70.93 3.30 19.12
C LYS A 373 -70.64 4.21 20.31
N ASP A 374 -69.40 4.69 20.42
CA ASP A 374 -68.88 5.34 21.62
C ASP A 374 -68.86 6.87 21.49
N GLU A 375 -68.61 7.40 20.29
CA GLU A 375 -68.52 8.84 19.97
C GLU A 375 -69.26 9.21 18.65
N PRO A 376 -70.59 9.02 18.55
CA PRO A 376 -71.32 9.17 17.28
C PRO A 376 -71.11 10.53 16.59
N HIS A 377 -70.99 11.60 17.36
CA HIS A 377 -70.74 12.96 16.86
C HIS A 377 -69.38 13.09 16.13
N SER A 378 -68.41 12.23 16.44
CA SER A 378 -67.09 12.20 15.78
C SER A 378 -67.05 11.28 14.56
N PHE A 379 -68.07 10.44 14.32
CA PHE A 379 -68.07 9.45 13.25
C PHE A 379 -67.86 10.07 11.86
N VAL A 380 -68.64 11.10 11.51
CA VAL A 380 -68.58 11.76 10.19
C VAL A 380 -67.18 12.29 9.93
N ARG A 381 -66.60 12.99 10.92
CA ARG A 381 -65.24 13.52 10.83
C ARG A 381 -64.21 12.41 10.61
N ARG A 382 -64.24 11.32 11.39
CA ARG A 382 -63.28 10.21 11.27
C ARG A 382 -63.47 9.43 9.96
N ARG A 383 -64.71 9.19 9.53
CA ARG A 383 -65.03 8.57 8.23
C ARG A 383 -64.42 9.37 7.09
N ASP A 384 -64.64 10.68 7.08
CA ASP A 384 -64.16 11.55 6.01
C ASP A 384 -62.63 11.68 6.02
N GLN A 385 -61.97 11.58 7.18
CA GLN A 385 -60.51 11.47 7.25
C GLN A 385 -59.99 10.21 6.56
N TRP A 386 -60.58 9.03 6.83
CA TRP A 386 -60.19 7.78 6.17
C TRP A 386 -60.56 7.76 4.68
N ALA A 387 -61.68 8.37 4.30
CA ALA A 387 -62.08 8.49 2.91
C ALA A 387 -61.16 9.43 2.12
N LYS A 388 -60.80 10.58 2.71
CA LYS A 388 -59.80 11.50 2.13
C LYS A 388 -58.42 10.85 1.97
N ALA A 389 -58.09 9.90 2.85
CA ALA A 389 -56.86 9.11 2.74
C ALA A 389 -56.93 8.04 1.64
N GLY A 390 -58.10 7.80 1.04
CA GLY A 390 -58.32 6.80 -0.01
C GLY A 390 -58.32 5.36 0.52
N ILE A 391 -58.56 5.16 1.82
CA ILE A 391 -58.63 3.80 2.38
C ILE A 391 -60.02 3.20 2.16
N ILE A 392 -61.06 3.99 2.34
CA ILE A 392 -62.46 3.60 2.15
C ILE A 392 -63.20 4.68 1.37
N THR A 393 -64.44 4.43 0.96
CA THR A 393 -65.35 5.51 0.53
C THR A 393 -66.33 5.90 1.63
N ALA A 394 -66.83 7.14 1.58
CA ALA A 394 -67.85 7.57 2.53
C ALA A 394 -69.17 6.81 2.32
N GLU A 395 -69.54 6.52 1.06
CA GLU A 395 -70.71 5.68 0.74
C GLU A 395 -70.57 4.28 1.34
N GLU A 396 -69.42 3.61 1.11
CA GLU A 396 -69.16 2.27 1.63
C GLU A 396 -69.37 2.22 3.15
N ALA A 397 -68.70 3.09 3.90
CA ALA A 397 -68.80 3.09 5.36
C ALA A 397 -70.22 3.38 5.87
N ASN A 398 -71.01 4.20 5.18
CA ASN A 398 -72.40 4.49 5.55
C ASN A 398 -73.34 3.30 5.32
N THR A 399 -72.97 2.37 4.44
CA THR A 399 -73.79 1.20 4.07
C THR A 399 -73.48 -0.05 4.89
N TRP A 400 -72.44 -0.01 5.75
CA TRP A 400 -72.12 -1.14 6.62
C TRP A 400 -73.31 -1.46 7.55
N PRO A 401 -73.77 -2.73 7.58
CA PRO A 401 -74.93 -3.15 8.39
C PRO A 401 -74.82 -2.73 9.86
N GLU A 402 -73.61 -2.78 10.42
CA GLU A 402 -73.31 -2.40 11.79
C GLU A 402 -73.55 -0.91 12.04
N ILE A 403 -73.16 -0.04 11.10
CA ILE A 403 -73.39 1.41 11.18
C ILE A 403 -74.88 1.75 11.02
N ILE A 404 -75.58 1.10 10.08
CA ILE A 404 -77.02 1.27 9.88
C ILE A 404 -77.79 0.89 11.13
N ALA A 405 -77.42 -0.22 11.78
CA ALA A 405 -78.04 -0.66 13.02
C ALA A 405 -77.81 0.31 14.18
N LEU A 406 -76.61 0.89 14.29
CA LEU A 406 -76.27 1.87 15.32
C LEU A 406 -76.97 3.23 15.13
N ARG A 407 -77.25 3.65 13.88
CA ARG A 407 -77.99 4.91 13.60
C ARG A 407 -79.48 4.89 13.96
N LYS A 408 -80.06 3.69 14.06
CA LYS A 408 -81.48 3.49 14.38
C LYS A 408 -81.75 3.42 15.89
N LYS A 409 -80.69 3.35 16.70
CA LYS A 409 -80.72 3.45 18.16
C LYS A 409 -80.41 4.88 18.56
#